data_AF-A0A1J4UMU0-F1
#
_entry.id   AF-A0A1J4UMU0-F1
#
_cell.length_a   1.000
_cell.length_b   1.000
_cell.length_c   1.000
_cell.angle_alpha   90.00
_cell.angle_beta   90.00
_cell.angle_gamma   90.00
#
_symmetry.space_group_name_H-M   'P 1'
#
loop_
_entity.id
_entity.type
_entity.pdbx_description
1 polymer ?
#
loop_
_entity_poly.entity_id
_entity_poly.type
_entity_poly.pdbx_seq_one_letter_code
_entity_poly.pdbx_strand_id
1 'polypeptide(L)'
;MKQFVLFNNKGGVGKTTFIQHLGYALEKQGKKVLFIDADPQCNLTSSIFSEDDIAQFWSSQQSIYNTLSPIISGEGDVKKELLPQQVPNRNIWVLPGDLLLSVFEELLAERWVDVLAGRELGFRATSAIYRYIEHFTSANHIDYVLIDVGPNLGALNRAVLLGCDYFFVPMIPDMFSLRGLSNIGTTFVKWIRDWDEAKKRFTATRPFKLQNGKPSFAGYLTAQFNIYRQKETKAWTTWNKKIPGKIQSDIVDKLVVVDPSMVVQLNGGDYKLGDMKNYHSLVPLSQTSRKPIFELTAQDGVVGTHADSVKRCDEEYVAIARKIIDKLS
;
A
#
# COMPACT_ATOMS: atom_id res chain seq x y z
N MET A 1 -5.70 -14.80 3.20
CA MET A 1 -4.90 -13.72 2.59
C MET A 1 -5.70 -12.44 2.61
N LYS A 2 -5.08 -11.30 2.97
CA LYS A 2 -5.68 -9.96 2.91
C LYS A 2 -4.73 -8.99 2.21
N GLN A 3 -5.22 -8.22 1.25
CA GLN A 3 -4.44 -7.24 0.49
C GLN A 3 -4.68 -5.81 1.01
N PHE A 4 -3.59 -5.13 1.37
CA PHE A 4 -3.58 -3.82 1.99
C PHE A 4 -2.84 -2.80 1.13
N VAL A 5 -3.42 -1.61 1.00
CA VAL A 5 -2.80 -0.46 0.34
C VAL A 5 -2.78 0.72 1.30
N LEU A 6 -1.64 1.39 1.44
CA LEU A 6 -1.58 2.70 2.10
C LEU A 6 -1.62 3.79 1.03
N PHE A 7 -2.68 4.60 0.99
CA PHE A 7 -2.86 5.57 -0.09
C PHE A 7 -3.07 7.01 0.41
N ASN A 8 -2.31 7.95 -0.16
CA ASN A 8 -2.55 9.38 -0.03
C ASN A 8 -2.01 10.12 -1.26
N ASN A 9 -2.80 11.08 -1.76
CA ASN A 9 -2.43 11.97 -2.86
C ASN A 9 -1.21 12.89 -2.55
N LYS A 10 -0.80 12.98 -1.28
CA LYS A 10 0.37 13.75 -0.84
C LYS A 10 1.62 12.86 -0.77
N GLY A 11 2.69 13.28 -1.45
CA GLY A 11 4.03 12.70 -1.30
C GLY A 11 4.62 12.95 0.09
N GLY A 12 5.56 12.11 0.52
CA GLY A 12 6.32 12.34 1.76
C GLY A 12 5.53 12.15 3.07
N VAL A 13 4.35 11.51 3.04
CA VAL A 13 3.56 11.24 4.26
C VAL A 13 3.98 9.98 5.03
N GLY A 14 5.07 9.32 4.62
CA GLY A 14 5.60 8.12 5.27
C GLY A 14 4.96 6.80 4.83
N LYS A 15 4.34 6.73 3.63
CA LYS A 15 3.64 5.53 3.12
C LYS A 15 4.54 4.29 3.07
N THR A 16 5.63 4.38 2.31
CA THR A 16 6.61 3.30 2.13
C THR A 16 7.20 2.84 3.46
N THR A 17 7.64 3.80 4.30
CA THR A 17 8.19 3.50 5.64
C THR A 17 7.17 2.75 6.49
N PHE A 18 5.92 3.19 6.52
CA PHE A 18 4.88 2.52 7.28
C PHE A 18 4.58 1.13 6.75
N ILE A 19 4.46 0.97 5.42
CA ILE A 19 4.23 -0.32 4.77
C ILE A 19 5.33 -1.31 5.19
N GLN A 20 6.60 -0.90 5.05
CA GLN A 20 7.75 -1.71 5.43
C GLN A 20 7.64 -2.12 6.91
N HIS A 21 7.49 -1.16 7.82
CA HIS A 21 7.47 -1.43 9.25
C HIS A 21 6.26 -2.29 9.67
N LEU A 22 5.09 -2.06 9.07
CA LEU A 22 3.90 -2.86 9.32
C LEU A 22 4.11 -4.31 8.89
N GLY A 23 4.73 -4.56 7.73
CA GLY A 23 4.98 -5.93 7.28
C GLY A 23 5.97 -6.68 8.17
N TYR A 24 7.04 -6.04 8.62
CA TYR A 24 7.93 -6.65 9.60
C TYR A 24 7.23 -6.87 10.96
N ALA A 25 6.36 -5.95 11.39
CA ALA A 25 5.59 -6.14 12.62
C ALA A 25 4.56 -7.28 12.51
N LEU A 26 3.92 -7.45 11.35
CA LEU A 26 3.04 -8.59 11.06
C LEU A 26 3.83 -9.90 11.07
N GLU A 27 5.03 -9.92 10.48
CA GLU A 27 5.91 -11.10 10.51
C GLU A 27 6.34 -11.47 11.94
N LYS A 28 6.66 -10.47 12.79
CA LYS A 28 6.89 -10.69 14.23
C LYS A 28 5.68 -11.25 14.96
N GLN A 29 4.45 -11.10 14.42
CA GLN A 29 3.24 -11.77 14.93
C GLN A 29 2.98 -13.14 14.26
N GLY A 30 4.00 -13.72 13.62
CA GLY A 30 3.96 -15.05 13.01
C GLY A 30 3.27 -15.12 11.66
N LYS A 31 3.09 -13.99 10.97
CA LYS A 31 2.38 -13.93 9.68
C LYS A 31 3.33 -13.98 8.50
N LYS A 32 2.91 -14.64 7.41
CA LYS A 32 3.62 -14.59 6.13
C LYS A 32 3.21 -13.35 5.34
N VAL A 33 4.20 -12.56 4.94
CA VAL A 33 3.99 -11.25 4.32
C VAL A 33 4.55 -11.21 2.91
N LEU A 34 3.77 -10.69 1.97
CA LEU A 34 4.22 -10.34 0.63
C LEU A 34 4.18 -8.82 0.45
N PHE A 35 5.32 -8.23 0.14
CA PHE A 35 5.43 -6.87 -0.32
C PHE A 35 5.34 -6.81 -1.85
N ILE A 36 4.59 -5.84 -2.36
CA ILE A 36 4.53 -5.51 -3.78
C ILE A 36 4.91 -4.03 -3.92
N ASP A 37 6.01 -3.73 -4.60
CA ASP A 37 6.41 -2.35 -4.86
C ASP A 37 5.84 -1.90 -6.21
N ALA A 38 4.66 -1.28 -6.18
CA ALA A 38 3.96 -0.75 -7.34
C ALA A 38 4.13 0.78 -7.47
N ASP A 39 5.13 1.37 -6.81
CA ASP A 39 5.61 2.72 -7.10
C ASP A 39 6.80 2.62 -8.07
N PRO A 40 6.75 3.21 -9.28
CA PRO A 40 7.89 3.24 -10.18
C PRO A 40 9.18 3.78 -9.54
N GLN A 41 9.09 4.56 -8.45
CA GLN A 41 10.26 5.05 -7.71
C GLN A 41 11.01 3.98 -6.90
N CYS A 42 10.46 2.77 -6.76
CA CYS A 42 11.11 1.62 -6.12
C CYS A 42 11.58 1.87 -4.67
N ASN A 43 10.88 2.76 -3.94
CA ASN A 43 11.29 3.15 -2.59
C ASN A 43 11.16 2.00 -1.58
N LEU A 44 10.16 1.12 -1.74
CA LEU A 44 10.00 -0.03 -0.85
C LEU A 44 11.11 -1.03 -1.09
N THR A 45 11.41 -1.32 -2.35
CA THR A 45 12.48 -2.25 -2.75
C THR A 45 13.84 -1.81 -2.21
N SER A 46 14.19 -0.53 -2.41
CA SER A 46 15.46 0.04 -1.91
C SER A 46 15.54 0.12 -0.38
N SER A 47 14.41 0.12 0.32
CA SER A 47 14.38 0.05 1.79
C SER A 47 14.67 -1.34 2.36
N ILE A 48 14.61 -2.40 1.54
CA ILE A 48 14.75 -3.80 1.98
C ILE A 48 16.02 -4.45 1.40
N PHE A 49 16.38 -4.15 0.15
CA PHE A 49 17.48 -4.81 -0.55
C PHE A 49 18.66 -3.86 -0.82
N SER A 50 19.85 -4.43 -1.02
CA SER A 50 21.04 -3.66 -1.40
C SER A 50 20.97 -3.21 -2.86
N GLU A 51 21.79 -2.22 -3.22
CA GLU A 51 21.89 -1.77 -4.61
C GLU A 51 22.37 -2.89 -5.53
N ASP A 52 23.28 -3.75 -5.05
CA ASP A 52 23.77 -4.91 -5.78
C ASP A 52 22.65 -5.95 -6.00
N ASP A 53 21.85 -6.23 -4.97
CA ASP A 53 20.69 -7.12 -5.08
C ASP A 53 19.69 -6.58 -6.13
N ILE A 54 19.40 -5.28 -6.07
CA ILE A 54 18.45 -4.63 -6.99
C ILE A 54 18.98 -4.67 -8.44
N ALA A 55 20.26 -4.37 -8.65
CA ALA A 55 20.90 -4.49 -9.95
C ALA A 55 20.87 -5.94 -10.47
N GLN A 56 21.05 -6.92 -9.59
CA GLN A 56 20.89 -8.33 -9.92
C GLN A 56 19.44 -8.67 -10.31
N PHE A 57 18.44 -8.17 -9.56
CA PHE A 57 17.03 -8.39 -9.88
C PHE A 57 16.67 -7.84 -11.27
N TRP A 58 17.06 -6.60 -11.57
CA TRP A 58 16.76 -6.01 -12.88
C TRP A 58 17.50 -6.71 -14.03
N SER A 59 18.78 -7.04 -13.86
CA SER A 59 19.53 -7.76 -14.91
C SER A 59 19.01 -9.18 -15.17
N SER A 60 18.47 -9.83 -14.14
CA SER A 60 17.84 -11.16 -14.24
C SER A 60 16.34 -11.13 -14.55
N GLN A 61 15.77 -9.95 -14.85
CA GLN A 61 14.35 -9.75 -15.14
C GLN A 61 13.41 -10.23 -14.01
N GLN A 62 13.80 -10.02 -12.76
CA GLN A 62 13.07 -10.37 -11.54
C GLN A 62 12.40 -9.14 -10.91
N SER A 63 11.50 -8.49 -11.65
CA SER A 63 10.72 -7.36 -11.14
C SER A 63 9.23 -7.50 -11.47
N ILE A 64 8.40 -6.72 -10.79
CA ILE A 64 6.98 -6.57 -11.10
C ILE A 64 6.75 -6.24 -12.57
N TYR A 65 7.55 -5.37 -13.19
CA TYR A 65 7.43 -5.06 -14.60
C TYR A 65 7.62 -6.30 -15.48
N ASN A 66 8.62 -7.13 -15.17
CA ASN A 66 8.86 -8.36 -15.94
C ASN A 66 7.71 -9.38 -15.80
N THR A 67 7.02 -9.42 -14.65
CA THR A 67 5.81 -10.26 -14.49
C THR A 67 4.68 -9.81 -15.41
N LEU A 68 4.64 -8.52 -15.74
CA LEU A 68 3.61 -7.87 -16.55
C LEU A 68 4.03 -7.73 -18.03
N SER A 69 5.29 -8.02 -18.37
CA SER A 69 5.84 -7.74 -19.70
C SER A 69 5.02 -8.34 -20.87
N PRO A 70 4.44 -9.56 -20.78
CA PRO A 70 3.61 -10.09 -21.87
C PRO A 70 2.28 -9.35 -22.06
N ILE A 71 1.73 -8.78 -20.98
CA ILE A 71 0.55 -7.91 -21.05
C ILE A 71 0.93 -6.59 -21.73
N ILE A 72 2.13 -6.08 -21.42
CA ILE A 72 2.66 -4.83 -21.98
C ILE A 72 2.94 -4.95 -23.47
N SER A 73 3.60 -6.04 -23.89
CA SER A 73 3.89 -6.32 -25.30
C SER A 73 2.69 -6.85 -26.09
N GLY A 74 1.62 -7.26 -25.41
CA GLY A 74 0.46 -7.90 -26.03
C GLY A 74 0.73 -9.35 -26.49
N GLU A 75 1.83 -9.94 -26.05
CA GLU A 75 2.27 -11.28 -26.45
C GLU A 75 1.69 -12.39 -25.56
N GLY A 76 1.11 -12.06 -24.42
CA GLY A 76 0.58 -13.07 -23.52
C GLY A 76 -0.09 -12.54 -22.27
N ASP A 77 -0.10 -13.40 -21.24
CA ASP A 77 -0.64 -13.10 -19.92
C ASP A 77 0.49 -13.01 -18.88
N VAL A 78 0.16 -12.61 -17.66
CA VAL A 78 1.07 -12.46 -16.52
C VAL A 78 1.99 -13.68 -16.36
N LYS A 79 3.30 -13.44 -16.26
CA LYS A 79 4.30 -14.48 -15.95
C LYS A 79 4.22 -14.85 -14.48
N LYS A 80 3.70 -16.04 -14.21
CA LYS A 80 3.44 -16.57 -12.87
C LYS A 80 4.64 -17.32 -12.29
N GLU A 81 5.52 -17.76 -13.18
CA GLU A 81 6.77 -18.47 -12.91
C GLU A 81 7.87 -17.57 -12.33
N LEU A 82 7.76 -16.25 -12.51
CA LEU A 82 8.64 -15.28 -11.87
C LEU A 82 8.23 -15.13 -10.41
N LEU A 83 9.11 -15.49 -9.49
CA LEU A 83 8.80 -15.54 -8.07
C LEU A 83 9.28 -14.27 -7.35
N PRO A 84 8.52 -13.75 -6.38
CA PRO A 84 9.00 -12.74 -5.44
C PRO A 84 10.24 -13.22 -4.68
N GLN A 85 11.13 -12.28 -4.36
CA GLN A 85 12.38 -12.53 -3.63
C GLN A 85 12.09 -12.67 -2.13
N GLN A 86 12.57 -13.75 -1.51
CA GLN A 86 12.44 -13.93 -0.07
C GLN A 86 13.53 -13.14 0.66
N VAL A 87 13.14 -12.39 1.69
CA VAL A 87 14.12 -11.75 2.58
C VAL A 87 14.83 -12.85 3.38
N PRO A 88 16.18 -12.88 3.41
CA PRO A 88 16.91 -13.97 4.04
C PRO A 88 16.48 -14.24 5.48
N ASN A 89 16.17 -15.51 5.78
CA ASN A 89 15.74 -15.99 7.10
C ASN A 89 14.45 -15.33 7.64
N ARG A 90 13.55 -14.87 6.76
CA ARG A 90 12.27 -14.24 7.15
C ARG A 90 11.08 -14.92 6.48
N ASN A 91 9.90 -14.76 7.08
CA ASN A 91 8.62 -15.05 6.43
C ASN A 91 8.11 -13.85 5.61
N ILE A 92 9.03 -13.20 4.89
CA ILE A 92 8.76 -12.00 4.10
C ILE A 92 9.23 -12.25 2.66
N TRP A 93 8.34 -11.98 1.72
CA TRP A 93 8.61 -11.98 0.29
C TRP A 93 8.41 -10.59 -0.27
N VAL A 94 9.13 -10.24 -1.32
CA VAL A 94 9.04 -8.94 -1.99
C VAL A 94 9.02 -9.17 -3.49
N LEU A 95 8.00 -8.66 -4.18
CA LEU A 95 8.06 -8.48 -5.62
C LEU A 95 8.76 -7.14 -5.91
N PRO A 96 10.01 -7.15 -6.40
CA PRO A 96 10.78 -5.92 -6.56
C PRO A 96 10.13 -4.95 -7.54
N GLY A 97 10.21 -3.66 -7.23
CA GLY A 97 9.76 -2.57 -8.08
C GLY A 97 10.62 -2.41 -9.33
N ASP A 98 10.10 -1.66 -10.29
CA ASP A 98 10.82 -1.34 -11.52
C ASP A 98 10.44 0.06 -12.03
N LEU A 99 11.44 0.83 -12.45
CA LEU A 99 11.26 2.15 -13.06
C LEU A 99 10.39 2.08 -14.33
N LEU A 100 10.43 0.94 -15.04
CA LEU A 100 9.64 0.68 -16.24
C LEU A 100 8.15 0.45 -15.95
N LEU A 101 7.72 0.40 -14.68
CA LEU A 101 6.29 0.42 -14.35
C LEU A 101 5.56 1.67 -14.87
N SER A 102 6.29 2.77 -15.13
CA SER A 102 5.75 3.95 -15.82
C SER A 102 5.12 3.59 -17.18
N VAL A 103 5.73 2.68 -17.94
CA VAL A 103 5.20 2.18 -19.22
C VAL A 103 3.89 1.40 -19.01
N PHE A 104 3.82 0.61 -17.93
CA PHE A 104 2.59 -0.11 -17.60
C PHE A 104 1.48 0.84 -17.13
N GLU A 105 1.81 1.92 -16.42
CA GLU A 105 0.86 2.95 -16.03
C GLU A 105 0.24 3.64 -17.25
N GLU A 106 1.03 3.98 -18.25
CA GLU A 106 0.55 4.54 -19.53
C GLU A 106 -0.41 3.57 -20.22
N LEU A 107 -0.02 2.30 -20.35
CA LEU A 107 -0.89 1.26 -20.90
C LEU A 107 -2.21 1.16 -20.13
N LEU A 108 -2.18 1.15 -18.79
CA LEU A 108 -3.41 1.09 -17.98
C LEU A 108 -4.33 2.29 -18.17
N ALA A 109 -3.78 3.46 -18.51
CA ALA A 109 -4.59 4.63 -18.84
C ALA A 109 -5.36 4.41 -20.14
N GLU A 110 -4.70 3.90 -21.19
CA GLU A 110 -5.31 3.54 -22.47
C GLU A 110 -6.36 2.42 -22.31
N ARG A 111 -5.99 1.37 -21.58
CA ARG A 111 -6.83 0.19 -21.32
C ARG A 111 -8.06 0.48 -20.47
N TRP A 112 -8.13 1.63 -19.81
CA TRP A 112 -9.35 2.02 -19.10
C TRP A 112 -10.52 2.27 -20.04
N VAL A 113 -10.26 2.79 -21.24
CA VAL A 113 -11.31 2.97 -22.26
C VAL A 113 -11.86 1.61 -22.69
N ASP A 114 -10.99 0.59 -22.77
CA ASP A 114 -11.40 -0.79 -23.02
C ASP A 114 -12.26 -1.33 -21.87
N VAL A 115 -11.89 -1.08 -20.61
CA VAL A 115 -12.69 -1.45 -19.42
C VAL A 115 -14.08 -0.83 -19.51
N LEU A 116 -14.19 0.48 -19.69
CA LEU A 116 -15.47 1.19 -19.74
C LEU A 116 -16.39 0.69 -20.86
N ALA A 117 -15.80 0.19 -21.95
CA ALA A 117 -16.48 -0.43 -23.08
C ALA A 117 -16.81 -1.92 -22.88
N GLY A 118 -16.51 -2.51 -21.73
CA GLY A 118 -16.76 -3.93 -21.45
C GLY A 118 -15.78 -4.89 -22.15
N ARG A 119 -14.65 -4.39 -22.68
CA ARG A 119 -13.73 -5.17 -23.51
C ARG A 119 -12.70 -5.92 -22.68
N GLU A 120 -12.50 -7.20 -23.04
CA GLU A 120 -11.64 -8.14 -22.32
C GLU A 120 -10.21 -7.65 -22.09
N LEU A 121 -9.60 -7.01 -23.08
CA LEU A 121 -8.23 -6.53 -23.01
C LEU A 121 -8.03 -5.51 -21.88
N GLY A 122 -9.02 -4.64 -21.65
CA GLY A 122 -9.02 -3.69 -20.55
C GLY A 122 -9.04 -4.37 -19.18
N PHE A 123 -9.91 -5.37 -19.02
CA PHE A 123 -10.02 -6.14 -17.79
C PHE A 123 -8.77 -6.99 -17.52
N ARG A 124 -8.18 -7.59 -18.56
CA ARG A 124 -6.94 -8.38 -18.44
C ARG A 124 -5.77 -7.55 -17.94
N ALA A 125 -5.58 -6.36 -18.52
CA ALA A 125 -4.53 -5.44 -18.11
C ALA A 125 -4.79 -4.91 -16.69
N THR A 126 -6.00 -4.42 -16.41
CA THR A 126 -6.35 -3.82 -15.11
C THR A 126 -6.29 -4.83 -13.95
N SER A 127 -6.55 -6.12 -14.22
CA SER A 127 -6.47 -7.19 -13.21
C SER A 127 -5.10 -7.88 -13.13
N ALA A 128 -4.11 -7.47 -13.92
CA ALA A 128 -2.86 -8.22 -14.06
C ALA A 128 -2.10 -8.39 -12.73
N ILE A 129 -1.86 -7.30 -12.01
CA ILE A 129 -1.20 -7.33 -10.69
C ILE A 129 -2.00 -8.18 -9.69
N TYR A 130 -3.32 -7.99 -9.63
CA TYR A 130 -4.20 -8.78 -8.76
C TYR A 130 -4.10 -10.29 -9.07
N ARG A 131 -4.10 -10.67 -10.34
CA ARG A 131 -3.99 -12.08 -10.77
C ARG A 131 -2.63 -12.69 -10.46
N TYR A 132 -1.56 -11.91 -10.54
CA TYR A 132 -0.23 -12.33 -10.08
C TYR A 132 -0.25 -12.62 -8.57
N ILE A 133 -0.71 -11.65 -7.78
CA ILE A 133 -0.79 -11.74 -6.32
C ILE A 133 -1.61 -12.96 -5.91
N GLU A 134 -2.81 -13.13 -6.47
CA GLU A 134 -3.68 -14.28 -6.19
C GLU A 134 -3.00 -15.62 -6.46
N HIS A 135 -2.22 -15.72 -7.56
CA HIS A 135 -1.50 -16.94 -7.90
C HIS A 135 -0.42 -17.26 -6.86
N PHE A 136 0.47 -16.31 -6.60
CA PHE A 136 1.59 -16.53 -5.68
C PHE A 136 1.11 -16.78 -4.24
N THR A 137 0.14 -16.00 -3.77
CA THR A 137 -0.39 -16.10 -2.41
C THR A 137 -1.09 -17.43 -2.14
N SER A 138 -1.86 -17.95 -3.12
CA SER A 138 -2.52 -19.25 -3.01
C SER A 138 -1.51 -20.40 -2.93
N ALA A 139 -0.41 -20.32 -3.69
CA ALA A 139 0.62 -21.36 -3.70
C ALA A 139 1.50 -21.37 -2.45
N ASN A 140 1.70 -20.21 -1.81
CA ASN A 140 2.66 -20.05 -0.70
C ASN A 140 2.00 -19.80 0.67
N HIS A 141 0.66 -19.79 0.72
CA HIS A 141 -0.13 -19.52 1.92
C HIS A 141 0.22 -18.18 2.58
N ILE A 142 0.29 -17.11 1.77
CA ILE A 142 0.57 -15.76 2.26
C ILE A 142 -0.63 -15.22 3.05
N ASP A 143 -0.38 -14.70 4.25
CA ASP A 143 -1.41 -14.14 5.12
C ASP A 143 -1.77 -12.71 4.72
N TYR A 144 -0.75 -11.87 4.47
CA TYR A 144 -0.92 -10.45 4.18
C TYR A 144 -0.11 -10.03 2.96
N VAL A 145 -0.73 -9.22 2.10
CA VAL A 145 -0.09 -8.57 0.98
C VAL A 145 -0.11 -7.06 1.24
N LEU A 146 1.06 -6.43 1.23
CA LEU A 146 1.21 -4.99 1.43
C LEU A 146 1.73 -4.39 0.13
N ILE A 147 0.94 -3.51 -0.49
CA ILE A 147 1.26 -2.93 -1.79
C ILE A 147 1.62 -1.45 -1.58
N ASP A 148 2.88 -1.11 -1.87
CA ASP A 148 3.32 0.29 -1.91
C ASP A 148 2.98 0.90 -3.27
N VAL A 149 2.44 2.12 -3.22
CA VAL A 149 1.92 2.83 -4.37
C VAL A 149 2.37 4.28 -4.34
N GLY A 150 2.57 4.83 -5.55
CA GLY A 150 2.94 6.23 -5.71
C GLY A 150 1.88 7.19 -5.14
N PRO A 151 2.20 8.49 -4.98
CA PRO A 151 1.25 9.46 -4.47
C PRO A 151 0.19 9.89 -5.49
N ASN A 152 0.24 9.45 -6.75
CA ASN A 152 -0.67 9.94 -7.79
C ASN A 152 -2.08 9.28 -7.70
N LEU A 153 -3.10 9.90 -8.29
CA LEU A 153 -4.40 9.26 -8.55
C LEU A 153 -4.46 8.75 -10.01
N GLY A 154 -3.41 8.03 -10.41
CA GLY A 154 -3.20 7.54 -11.78
C GLY A 154 -3.78 6.15 -12.04
N ALA A 155 -3.51 5.64 -13.24
CA ALA A 155 -4.10 4.40 -13.74
C ALA A 155 -3.55 3.15 -13.04
N LEU A 156 -2.27 3.15 -12.67
CA LEU A 156 -1.63 2.08 -11.91
C LEU A 156 -2.25 1.97 -10.51
N ASN A 157 -2.33 3.10 -9.81
CA ASN A 157 -2.93 3.14 -8.47
C ASN A 157 -4.40 2.74 -8.49
N ARG A 158 -5.17 3.14 -9.52
CA ARG A 158 -6.54 2.65 -9.71
C ARG A 158 -6.59 1.13 -9.84
N ALA A 159 -5.73 0.51 -10.65
CA ALA A 159 -5.71 -0.94 -10.85
C ALA A 159 -5.41 -1.67 -9.53
N VAL A 160 -4.41 -1.20 -8.78
CA VAL A 160 -4.03 -1.75 -7.47
C VAL A 160 -5.15 -1.57 -6.43
N LEU A 161 -5.73 -0.37 -6.33
CA LEU A 161 -6.77 -0.07 -5.35
C LEU A 161 -8.07 -0.84 -5.62
N LEU A 162 -8.48 -1.01 -6.88
CA LEU A 162 -9.61 -1.88 -7.22
C LEU A 162 -9.33 -3.36 -6.90
N GLY A 163 -8.05 -3.74 -6.85
CA GLY A 163 -7.55 -5.08 -6.52
C GLY A 163 -7.47 -5.40 -5.02
N CYS A 164 -7.35 -4.38 -4.16
CA CYS A 164 -7.10 -4.59 -2.74
C CYS A 164 -8.38 -4.86 -1.93
N ASP A 165 -8.21 -5.57 -0.80
CA ASP A 165 -9.30 -5.81 0.15
C ASP A 165 -9.52 -4.59 1.04
N TYR A 166 -8.43 -3.97 1.50
CA TYR A 166 -8.47 -2.82 2.37
C TYR A 166 -7.47 -1.74 1.98
N PHE A 167 -7.86 -0.50 2.24
CA PHE A 167 -6.95 0.63 2.15
C PHE A 167 -6.97 1.47 3.42
N PHE A 168 -5.83 2.08 3.71
CA PHE A 168 -5.64 3.00 4.81
C PHE A 168 -5.17 4.35 4.30
N VAL A 169 -5.53 5.42 5.01
CA VAL A 169 -5.13 6.78 4.63
C VAL A 169 -4.17 7.36 5.67
N PRO A 170 -2.87 7.49 5.37
CA PRO A 170 -1.95 8.24 6.20
C PRO A 170 -2.23 9.75 6.08
N MET A 171 -2.26 10.47 7.19
CA MET A 171 -2.68 11.86 7.27
C MET A 171 -1.63 12.71 8.00
N ILE A 172 -1.23 13.82 7.39
CA ILE A 172 -0.53 14.90 8.12
C ILE A 172 -1.60 15.92 8.55
N PRO A 173 -1.57 16.43 9.79
CA PRO A 173 -2.52 17.44 10.26
C PRO A 173 -2.16 18.82 9.70
N ASP A 174 -2.38 19.00 8.40
CA ASP A 174 -2.24 20.26 7.69
C ASP A 174 -3.34 20.47 6.65
N MET A 175 -3.54 21.73 6.27
CA MET A 175 -4.61 22.15 5.39
C MET A 175 -4.62 21.43 4.03
N PHE A 176 -3.45 21.18 3.44
CA PHE A 176 -3.34 20.55 2.12
C PHE A 176 -3.66 19.07 2.18
N SER A 177 -3.20 18.37 3.23
CA SER A 177 -3.58 16.99 3.48
C SER A 177 -5.08 16.82 3.67
N LEU A 178 -5.74 17.72 4.41
CA LEU A 178 -7.19 17.66 4.60
C LEU A 178 -7.96 18.00 3.31
N ARG A 179 -7.47 18.94 2.48
CA ARG A 179 -8.09 19.22 1.18
C ARG A 179 -7.96 18.04 0.21
N GLY A 180 -6.81 17.34 0.25
CA GLY A 180 -6.53 16.17 -0.58
C GLY A 180 -7.50 15.01 -0.36
N LEU A 181 -8.01 14.82 0.88
CA LEU A 181 -8.97 13.76 1.20
C LEU A 181 -10.22 13.77 0.33
N SER A 182 -10.78 14.96 0.07
CA SER A 182 -12.00 15.09 -0.75
C SER A 182 -11.81 14.49 -2.15
N ASN A 183 -10.62 14.64 -2.72
CA ASN A 183 -10.27 14.12 -4.04
C ASN A 183 -10.18 12.59 -4.02
N ILE A 184 -9.62 12.01 -2.95
CA ILE A 184 -9.49 10.56 -2.79
C ILE A 184 -10.88 9.91 -2.82
N GLY A 185 -11.79 10.32 -1.93
CA GLY A 185 -13.10 9.68 -1.85
C GLY A 185 -13.95 9.85 -3.11
N THR A 186 -13.96 11.04 -3.72
CA THR A 186 -14.71 11.26 -4.97
C THR A 186 -14.15 10.41 -6.12
N THR A 187 -12.82 10.34 -6.23
CA THR A 187 -12.16 9.57 -7.28
C THR A 187 -12.37 8.06 -7.11
N PHE A 188 -12.29 7.56 -5.87
CA PHE A 188 -12.52 6.15 -5.58
C PHE A 188 -13.95 5.75 -5.91
N VAL A 189 -14.95 6.51 -5.46
CA VAL A 189 -16.36 6.24 -5.77
C VAL A 189 -16.59 6.18 -7.28
N LYS A 190 -15.98 7.10 -8.04
CA LYS A 190 -16.05 7.07 -9.50
C LYS A 190 -15.46 5.77 -10.06
N TRP A 191 -14.23 5.42 -9.68
CA TRP A 191 -13.57 4.20 -10.17
C TRP A 191 -14.34 2.93 -9.84
N ILE A 192 -14.89 2.83 -8.64
CA ILE A 192 -15.71 1.68 -8.19
C ILE A 192 -16.97 1.55 -9.05
N ARG A 193 -17.70 2.65 -9.25
CA ARG A 193 -18.92 2.66 -10.06
C ARG A 193 -18.63 2.35 -11.53
N ASP A 194 -17.60 2.97 -12.10
CA ASP A 194 -17.17 2.72 -13.47
C ASP A 194 -16.81 1.22 -13.66
N TRP A 195 -16.08 0.63 -12.71
CA TRP A 195 -15.70 -0.78 -12.73
C TRP A 195 -16.89 -1.73 -12.59
N ASP A 196 -17.79 -1.47 -11.64
CA ASP A 196 -18.99 -2.30 -11.41
C ASP A 196 -19.90 -2.30 -12.66
N GLU A 197 -20.13 -1.11 -13.23
CA GLU A 197 -20.98 -0.96 -14.41
C GLU A 197 -20.35 -1.56 -15.67
N ALA A 198 -19.02 -1.50 -15.78
CA ALA A 198 -18.29 -2.18 -16.84
C ALA A 198 -18.37 -3.71 -16.69
N LYS A 199 -18.22 -4.25 -15.47
CA LYS A 199 -18.28 -5.69 -15.18
C LYS A 199 -19.61 -6.33 -15.58
N LYS A 200 -20.73 -5.61 -15.44
CA LYS A 200 -22.06 -6.11 -15.85
C LYS A 200 -22.16 -6.44 -17.34
N ARG A 201 -21.36 -5.77 -18.17
CA ARG A 201 -21.34 -5.90 -19.63
C ARG A 201 -20.18 -6.79 -20.11
N PHE A 202 -19.28 -7.18 -19.22
CA PHE A 202 -18.08 -7.92 -19.56
C PHE A 202 -18.37 -9.39 -19.84
N THR A 203 -17.84 -9.89 -20.96
CA THR A 203 -17.77 -11.33 -21.27
C THR A 203 -16.33 -11.68 -21.60
N ALA A 204 -15.83 -12.79 -21.05
CA ALA A 204 -14.49 -13.28 -21.30
C ALA A 204 -14.50 -14.39 -22.35
N THR A 205 -13.65 -14.30 -23.37
CA THR A 205 -13.40 -15.37 -24.34
C THR A 205 -12.74 -16.57 -23.65
N ARG A 206 -11.86 -16.31 -22.67
CA ARG A 206 -11.26 -17.33 -21.80
C ARG A 206 -11.36 -16.87 -20.34
N PRO A 207 -11.79 -17.72 -19.39
CA PRO A 207 -11.92 -17.31 -17.98
C PRO A 207 -10.61 -16.81 -17.36
N PHE A 208 -10.69 -15.73 -16.59
CA PHE A 208 -9.63 -15.24 -15.70
C PHE A 208 -10.25 -14.56 -14.48
N LYS A 209 -9.51 -14.53 -13.37
CA LYS A 209 -9.98 -13.87 -12.14
C LYS A 209 -10.01 -12.36 -12.32
N LEU A 210 -11.12 -11.73 -11.94
CA LEU A 210 -11.21 -10.29 -11.79
C LEU A 210 -11.19 -9.92 -10.32
N GLN A 211 -10.63 -8.75 -10.03
CA GLN A 211 -10.79 -8.14 -8.72
C GLN A 211 -12.25 -7.78 -8.41
N ASN A 212 -12.56 -7.75 -7.12
CA ASN A 212 -13.89 -7.38 -6.63
C ASN A 212 -14.23 -5.94 -6.98
N GLY A 213 -13.25 -5.03 -6.95
CA GLY A 213 -13.45 -3.60 -7.23
C GLY A 213 -14.12 -2.84 -6.10
N LYS A 214 -14.14 -3.42 -4.89
CA LYS A 214 -14.79 -2.85 -3.69
C LYS A 214 -13.80 -2.80 -2.52
N PRO A 215 -12.74 -1.98 -2.60
CA PRO A 215 -11.78 -1.87 -1.50
C PRO A 215 -12.41 -1.23 -0.26
N SER A 216 -12.20 -1.83 0.90
CA SER A 216 -12.80 -1.37 2.16
C SER A 216 -11.88 -0.38 2.87
N PHE A 217 -12.42 0.76 3.30
CA PHE A 217 -11.69 1.70 4.14
C PHE A 217 -11.49 1.08 5.53
N ALA A 218 -10.24 0.86 5.90
CA ALA A 218 -9.86 0.22 7.16
C ALA A 218 -9.25 1.19 8.18
N GLY A 219 -9.36 2.49 7.93
CA GLY A 219 -8.97 3.53 8.89
C GLY A 219 -7.85 4.45 8.40
N TYR A 220 -7.47 5.38 9.28
CA TYR A 220 -6.44 6.37 9.00
C TYR A 220 -5.35 6.37 10.08
N LEU A 221 -4.18 6.88 9.69
CA LEU A 221 -3.00 7.01 10.55
C LEU A 221 -2.58 8.47 10.56
N THR A 222 -2.18 9.02 11.71
CA THR A 222 -1.71 10.40 11.79
C THR A 222 -0.20 10.47 11.87
N ALA A 223 0.44 11.11 10.90
CA ALA A 223 1.88 11.29 10.89
C ALA A 223 2.30 12.50 11.76
N GLN A 224 3.32 12.31 12.60
CA GLN A 224 3.79 13.28 13.58
C GLN A 224 5.12 13.95 13.16
N PHE A 225 5.18 14.54 11.96
CA PHE A 225 6.42 15.12 11.43
C PHE A 225 6.91 16.38 12.18
N ASN A 226 6.02 17.15 12.83
CA ASN A 226 6.31 18.49 13.37
C ASN A 226 6.24 18.61 14.90
N ILE A 227 6.48 17.54 15.66
CA ILE A 227 6.59 17.65 17.13
C ILE A 227 7.99 18.16 17.48
N TYR A 228 8.21 19.46 17.32
CA TYR A 228 9.43 20.12 17.83
C TYR A 228 9.26 20.35 19.34
N ARG A 229 10.11 19.75 20.17
CA ARG A 229 10.17 19.97 21.65
C ARG A 229 8.89 19.64 22.43
N GLN A 230 8.28 18.47 22.19
CA GLN A 230 7.20 17.90 23.03
C GLN A 230 5.93 18.77 23.24
N LYS A 231 5.73 19.83 22.46
CA LYS A 231 4.47 20.62 22.49
C LYS A 231 3.89 20.71 21.08
N GLU A 232 2.66 20.23 20.94
CA GLU A 232 1.88 20.47 19.74
C GLU A 232 1.70 21.98 19.54
N THR A 233 1.96 22.47 18.32
CA THR A 233 1.60 23.87 18.01
C THR A 233 0.07 23.99 18.01
N LYS A 234 -0.47 25.15 18.42
CA LYS A 234 -1.93 25.39 18.37
C LYS A 234 -2.53 25.08 16.99
N ALA A 235 -1.78 25.36 15.92
CA ALA A 235 -2.18 25.03 14.55
C ALA A 235 -2.28 23.52 14.32
N TRP A 236 -1.30 22.73 14.77
CA TRP A 236 -1.29 21.28 14.66
C TRP A 236 -2.50 20.65 15.39
N THR A 237 -2.73 21.04 16.65
CA THR A 237 -3.88 20.56 17.43
C THR A 237 -5.21 20.93 16.77
N THR A 238 -5.29 22.13 16.16
CA THR A 238 -6.49 22.58 15.43
C THR A 238 -6.77 21.71 14.22
N TRP A 239 -5.76 21.37 13.43
CA TRP A 239 -5.92 20.51 12.26
C TRP A 239 -6.20 19.06 12.65
N ASN A 240 -5.53 18.54 13.66
CA ASN A 240 -5.73 17.17 14.14
C ASN A 240 -7.18 16.93 14.59
N LYS A 241 -7.79 17.89 15.30
CA LYS A 241 -9.21 17.86 15.69
C LYS A 241 -10.19 17.82 14.51
N LYS A 242 -9.78 18.28 13.32
CA LYS A 242 -10.62 18.29 12.11
C LYS A 242 -10.54 16.99 11.31
N ILE A 243 -9.51 16.15 11.53
CA ILE A 243 -9.30 14.92 10.76
C ILE A 243 -10.49 13.96 10.87
N PRO A 244 -11.02 13.62 12.06
CA PRO A 244 -12.12 12.66 12.17
C PRO A 244 -13.35 13.07 11.36
N GLY A 245 -13.77 14.33 11.49
CA GLY A 245 -14.92 14.86 10.74
C GLY A 245 -14.66 14.88 9.23
N LYS A 246 -13.41 15.11 8.80
CA LYS A 246 -13.03 15.06 7.39
C LYS A 246 -12.98 13.65 6.83
N ILE A 247 -12.46 12.68 7.57
CA ILE A 247 -12.52 11.27 7.20
C ILE A 247 -13.97 10.82 7.07
N GLN A 248 -14.83 11.22 8.00
CA GLN A 248 -16.27 10.93 7.93
C GLN A 248 -16.87 11.47 6.63
N SER A 249 -16.77 12.78 6.39
CA SER A 249 -17.44 13.43 5.24
C SER A 249 -16.82 13.07 3.88
N ASP A 250 -15.50 12.98 3.82
CA ASP A 250 -14.77 12.88 2.54
C ASP A 250 -14.46 11.45 2.12
N ILE A 251 -14.53 10.46 3.02
CA ILE A 251 -14.28 9.04 2.74
C ILE A 251 -15.49 8.19 3.15
N VAL A 252 -15.83 8.14 4.44
CA VAL A 252 -16.82 7.18 4.98
C VAL A 252 -18.20 7.39 4.38
N ASP A 253 -18.75 8.61 4.45
CA ASP A 253 -20.10 8.91 3.95
C ASP A 253 -20.22 8.61 2.46
N LYS A 254 -19.15 8.87 1.70
CA LYS A 254 -19.12 8.60 0.25
C LYS A 254 -19.10 7.11 -0.07
N LEU A 255 -18.34 6.31 0.69
CA LEU A 255 -18.25 4.86 0.48
C LEU A 255 -19.49 4.12 0.97
N VAL A 256 -20.06 4.52 2.10
CA VAL A 256 -21.30 3.91 2.64
C VAL A 256 -22.46 4.04 1.66
N VAL A 257 -22.55 5.16 0.93
CA VAL A 257 -23.56 5.37 -0.12
C VAL A 257 -23.37 4.41 -1.30
N VAL A 258 -22.14 3.97 -1.57
CA VAL A 258 -21.86 2.97 -2.62
C VAL A 258 -22.17 1.57 -2.11
N ASP A 259 -21.58 1.21 -0.97
CA ASP A 259 -21.79 -0.07 -0.30
C ASP A 259 -21.33 0.04 1.17
N PRO A 260 -22.23 -0.13 2.16
CA PRO A 260 -21.88 -0.04 3.58
C PRO A 260 -20.77 -1.01 4.03
N SER A 261 -20.58 -2.15 3.33
CA SER A 261 -19.52 -3.09 3.68
C SER A 261 -18.12 -2.55 3.36
N MET A 262 -18.01 -1.47 2.59
CA MET A 262 -16.74 -0.85 2.21
C MET A 262 -16.15 0.05 3.30
N VAL A 263 -16.72 0.04 4.51
CA VAL A 263 -16.16 0.73 5.68
C VAL A 263 -16.07 -0.25 6.84
N VAL A 264 -14.85 -0.52 7.28
CA VAL A 264 -14.59 -1.36 8.45
C VAL A 264 -14.99 -0.60 9.70
N GLN A 265 -15.87 -1.20 10.50
CA GLN A 265 -16.28 -0.61 11.77
C GLN A 265 -15.14 -0.70 12.80
N LEU A 266 -14.63 0.47 13.19
CA LEU A 266 -13.57 0.61 14.19
C LEU A 266 -14.08 1.44 15.37
N ASN A 267 -13.82 0.99 16.59
CA ASN A 267 -13.97 1.72 17.86
C ASN A 267 -15.22 2.63 17.97
N GLY A 268 -16.39 2.16 17.53
CA GLY A 268 -17.64 2.94 17.62
C GLY A 268 -17.68 4.19 16.73
N GLY A 269 -16.94 4.22 15.62
CA GLY A 269 -16.89 5.33 14.67
C GLY A 269 -15.57 6.12 14.69
N ASP A 270 -14.64 5.79 15.60
CA ASP A 270 -13.27 6.29 15.53
C ASP A 270 -12.41 5.40 14.62
N TYR A 271 -12.18 5.89 13.41
CA TYR A 271 -11.39 5.22 12.38
C TYR A 271 -9.87 5.42 12.53
N LYS A 272 -9.38 6.01 13.64
CA LYS A 272 -7.95 6.17 13.88
C LYS A 272 -7.30 4.86 14.32
N LEU A 273 -6.32 4.38 13.55
CA LEU A 273 -5.56 3.18 13.90
C LEU A 273 -4.39 3.46 14.85
N GLY A 274 -3.73 4.58 14.65
CA GLY A 274 -2.53 4.95 15.41
C GLY A 274 -1.87 6.21 14.86
N ASP A 275 -0.71 6.51 15.44
CA ASP A 275 0.14 7.63 15.06
C ASP A 275 1.44 7.09 14.45
N MET A 276 1.87 7.66 13.33
CA MET A 276 3.19 7.40 12.74
C MET A 276 4.16 8.45 13.26
N LYS A 277 4.93 8.07 14.29
CA LYS A 277 5.92 8.98 14.88
C LYS A 277 7.11 9.15 13.94
N ASN A 278 7.62 10.38 13.89
CA ASN A 278 8.90 10.64 13.25
C ASN A 278 10.02 10.31 14.24
N TYR A 279 10.73 9.21 13.98
CA TYR A 279 11.86 8.76 14.80
C TYR A 279 13.18 9.47 14.43
N HIS A 280 13.11 10.58 13.69
CA HIS A 280 14.22 11.50 13.39
C HIS A 280 15.47 10.79 12.87
N SER A 281 16.56 10.81 13.62
CA SER A 281 17.86 10.21 13.29
C SER A 281 17.79 8.71 13.03
N LEU A 282 16.79 8.00 13.56
CA LEU A 282 16.62 6.57 13.32
C LEU A 282 16.06 6.26 11.93
N VAL A 283 15.38 7.21 11.27
CA VAL A 283 14.82 6.98 9.93
C VAL A 283 15.93 6.81 8.89
N PRO A 284 16.94 7.71 8.78
CA PRO A 284 18.09 7.48 7.90
C PRO A 284 18.86 6.20 8.26
N LEU A 285 19.05 5.89 9.54
CA LEU A 285 19.74 4.66 9.96
C LEU A 285 18.99 3.40 9.50
N SER A 286 17.66 3.41 9.61
CA SER A 286 16.78 2.35 9.11
C SER A 286 16.92 2.17 7.60
N GLN A 287 16.96 3.26 6.84
CA GLN A 287 17.13 3.23 5.39
C GLN A 287 18.51 2.69 4.99
N THR A 288 19.59 3.19 5.59
CA THR A 288 20.96 2.75 5.28
C THR A 288 21.19 1.30 5.69
N SER A 289 20.62 0.87 6.82
CA SER A 289 20.77 -0.50 7.34
C SER A 289 19.78 -1.48 6.72
N ARG A 290 18.78 -0.99 5.96
CA ARG A 290 17.72 -1.76 5.30
C ARG A 290 16.94 -2.66 6.27
N LYS A 291 16.68 -2.12 7.45
CA LYS A 291 15.97 -2.78 8.56
C LYS A 291 14.92 -1.84 9.10
N PRO A 292 13.77 -2.34 9.60
CA PRO A 292 12.85 -1.50 10.35
C PRO A 292 13.55 -0.92 11.58
N ILE A 293 13.11 0.26 12.02
CA ILE A 293 13.71 0.99 13.16
C ILE A 293 13.81 0.12 14.41
N PHE A 294 12.78 -0.69 14.68
CA PHE A 294 12.72 -1.56 15.85
C PHE A 294 13.69 -2.76 15.82
N GLU A 295 14.44 -2.95 14.72
CA GLU A 295 15.51 -3.96 14.61
C GLU A 295 16.91 -3.34 14.54
N LEU A 296 17.02 -2.02 14.63
CA LEU A 296 18.32 -1.35 14.66
C LEU A 296 19.05 -1.67 15.96
N THR A 297 20.36 -1.91 15.84
CA THR A 297 21.26 -2.28 16.93
C THR A 297 22.37 -1.24 17.10
N ALA A 298 23.23 -1.44 18.11
CA ALA A 298 24.42 -0.59 18.29
C ALA A 298 25.36 -0.60 17.08
N GLN A 299 25.42 -1.71 16.32
CA GLN A 299 26.22 -1.82 15.09
C GLN A 299 25.67 -0.91 13.98
N ASP A 300 24.36 -0.63 14.01
CA ASP A 300 23.68 0.24 13.05
C ASP A 300 23.69 1.72 13.49
N GLY A 301 24.42 2.08 14.56
CA GLY A 301 24.53 3.46 15.06
C GLY A 301 23.52 3.87 16.13
N VAL A 302 22.79 2.92 16.72
CA VAL A 302 21.91 3.17 17.88
C VAL A 302 22.76 3.49 19.11
N VAL A 303 22.60 4.68 19.68
CA VAL A 303 23.39 5.18 20.82
C VAL A 303 22.50 5.95 21.80
N GLY A 304 22.82 5.88 23.10
CA GLY A 304 22.14 6.65 24.15
C GLY A 304 20.62 6.46 24.15
N THR A 305 19.87 7.55 24.05
CA THR A 305 18.39 7.59 24.08
C THR A 305 17.72 6.97 22.85
N HIS A 306 18.48 6.58 21.82
CA HIS A 306 17.95 5.85 20.67
C HIS A 306 17.34 4.50 21.07
N ALA A 307 17.89 3.82 22.08
CA ALA A 307 17.40 2.50 22.50
C ALA A 307 15.92 2.52 22.95
N ASP A 308 15.53 3.52 23.72
CA ASP A 308 14.12 3.70 24.14
C ASP A 308 13.20 4.00 22.96
N SER A 309 13.72 4.72 21.96
CA SER A 309 12.96 5.06 20.75
C SER A 309 12.76 3.85 19.84
N VAL A 310 13.77 2.98 19.71
CA VAL A 310 13.70 1.68 19.02
C VAL A 310 12.64 0.80 19.68
N LYS A 311 12.67 0.67 21.01
CA LYS A 311 11.69 -0.12 21.77
C LYS A 311 10.26 0.43 21.61
N ARG A 312 10.09 1.75 21.70
CA ARG A 312 8.78 2.39 21.52
C ARG A 312 8.23 2.19 20.10
N CYS A 313 9.11 2.24 19.09
CA CYS A 313 8.74 1.96 17.70
C CYS A 313 8.19 0.53 17.57
N ASP A 314 8.82 -0.44 18.24
CA ASP A 314 8.36 -1.83 18.24
C ASP A 314 6.95 -1.95 18.84
N GLU A 315 6.75 -1.41 20.04
CA GLU A 315 5.48 -1.46 20.75
C GLU A 315 4.34 -0.85 19.92
N GLU A 316 4.60 0.27 19.23
CA GLU A 316 3.63 0.96 18.39
C GLU A 316 3.24 0.15 17.14
N TYR A 317 4.21 -0.32 16.36
CA TYR A 317 3.92 -1.08 15.15
C TYR A 317 3.33 -2.46 15.45
N VAL A 318 3.76 -3.13 16.53
CA VAL A 318 3.15 -4.38 16.99
C VAL A 318 1.70 -4.14 17.45
N ALA A 319 1.42 -3.03 18.14
CA ALA A 319 0.04 -2.69 18.52
C ALA A 319 -0.86 -2.45 17.29
N ILE A 320 -0.34 -1.77 16.26
CA ILE A 320 -1.06 -1.56 15.00
C ILE A 320 -1.27 -2.88 14.28
N ALA A 321 -0.25 -3.72 14.17
CA ALA A 321 -0.34 -5.05 13.56
C ALA A 321 -1.39 -5.92 14.26
N ARG A 322 -1.42 -5.93 15.60
CA ARG A 322 -2.46 -6.65 16.37
C ARG A 322 -3.86 -6.12 16.10
N LYS A 323 -4.06 -4.80 16.10
CA LYS A 323 -5.36 -4.21 15.74
C LYS A 323 -5.82 -4.64 14.35
N ILE A 324 -4.90 -4.67 13.38
CA ILE A 324 -5.18 -5.11 12.01
C ILE A 324 -5.53 -6.60 11.98
N ILE A 325 -4.77 -7.43 12.68
CA ILE A 325 -5.06 -8.87 12.81
C ILE A 325 -6.45 -9.05 13.43
N ASP A 326 -6.76 -8.42 14.56
CA ASP A 326 -8.01 -8.63 15.28
C ASP A 326 -9.26 -8.10 14.55
N LYS A 327 -9.11 -7.02 13.77
CA LYS A 327 -10.24 -6.35 13.11
C LYS A 327 -10.45 -6.78 11.66
N LEU A 328 -9.41 -7.27 10.99
CA LEU A 328 -9.43 -7.60 9.56
C LEU A 328 -9.21 -9.10 9.28
N SER A 329 -9.03 -9.94 10.30
CA SER A 329 -8.96 -11.42 10.18
C SER A 329 -10.23 -12.02 9.61
#